data_AF-A0A916I3V8-F1
#
_entry.id   AF-A0A916I3V8-F1
#
_cell.length_a   1.000
_cell.length_b   1.000
_cell.length_c   1.000
_cell.angle_alpha   90.00
_cell.angle_beta   90.00
_cell.angle_gamma   90.00
#
_symmetry.space_group_name_H-M   'P 1'
#
loop_
_entity.id
_entity.type
_entity.pdbx_description
1 polymer ?
#
loop_
_entity_poly.entity_id
_entity_poly.type
_entity_poly.pdbx_seq_one_letter_code
_entity_poly.pdbx_strand_id
1 'polypeptide(L)'
;DEVYQTVEKCRLQAAQIHRDSPEKMQTINTRLHGVCYPAIQPRTFEEALIALNPDLISAPPWIPQLLIDAYHPELAGGTGKRADLEIAHRLTEVVSRLMVAGGLSPDNVGEVLRVLRPWAVDVSSGVEYAPGKKDHALIRAFIQAVREASQED
;
A
#
# COMPACT_ATOMS: atom_id res chain seq x y z
N ASP A 1 -5.72 4.68 22.35
CA ASP A 1 -5.08 3.86 23.40
C ASP A 1 -4.70 2.47 22.92
N GLU A 2 -5.58 1.70 22.29
CA GLU A 2 -5.28 0.34 21.81
C GLU A 2 -4.17 0.24 20.74
N VAL A 3 -4.16 1.11 19.72
CA VAL A 3 -3.14 1.09 18.65
C VAL A 3 -1.74 1.29 19.23
N TYR A 4 -1.59 2.29 20.11
CA TYR A 4 -0.32 2.58 20.78
C TYR A 4 0.16 1.40 21.62
N GLN A 5 -0.73 0.86 22.46
CA GLN A 5 -0.41 -0.30 23.30
C GLN A 5 0.01 -1.51 22.46
N THR A 6 -0.63 -1.73 21.32
CA THR A 6 -0.27 -2.82 20.40
C THR A 6 1.11 -2.60 19.78
N VAL A 7 1.40 -1.38 19.32
CA VAL A 7 2.71 -1.04 18.75
C VAL A 7 3.82 -1.24 19.77
N GLU A 8 3.65 -0.75 21.00
CA GLU A 8 4.64 -0.94 22.06
C GLU A 8 4.81 -2.41 22.46
N LYS A 9 3.70 -3.11 22.72
CA LYS A 9 3.72 -4.50 23.20
C LYS A 9 4.33 -5.45 22.18
N CYS A 10 4.00 -5.28 20.90
CA CYS A 10 4.51 -6.10 19.81
C CYS A 10 5.83 -5.57 19.23
N ARG A 11 6.33 -4.42 19.69
CA ARG A 11 7.52 -3.73 19.18
C ARG A 11 7.46 -3.50 17.66
N LEU A 12 6.28 -3.08 17.18
CA LEU A 12 6.09 -2.80 15.76
C LEU A 12 6.90 -1.56 15.36
N GLN A 13 7.49 -1.61 14.16
CA GLN A 13 8.28 -0.50 13.62
C GLN A 13 7.44 0.46 12.78
N ALA A 14 6.23 0.06 12.41
CA ALA A 14 5.26 0.89 11.70
C ALA A 14 3.84 0.44 12.03
N ALA A 15 2.87 1.35 11.87
CA ALA A 15 1.45 1.06 11.99
C ALA A 15 0.71 1.49 10.71
N GLN A 16 0.14 0.51 10.00
CA GLN A 16 -0.79 0.77 8.91
C GLN A 16 -2.18 1.04 9.48
N ILE A 17 -2.79 2.17 9.12
CA ILE A 17 -4.13 2.54 9.59
C ILE A 17 -5.09 2.57 8.40
N HIS A 18 -6.11 1.70 8.43
CA HIS A 18 -7.05 1.53 7.33
C HIS A 18 -8.30 2.40 7.50
N ARG A 19 -8.63 3.20 6.49
CA ARG A 19 -9.90 3.96 6.37
C ARG A 19 -10.35 4.69 7.66
N ASP A 20 -9.44 5.40 8.31
CA ASP A 20 -9.77 6.19 9.50
C ASP A 20 -9.83 7.69 9.17
N SER A 21 -10.42 8.50 10.06
CA SER A 21 -10.50 9.95 9.84
C SER A 21 -9.11 10.59 9.88
N PRO A 22 -8.85 11.66 9.10
CA PRO A 22 -7.58 12.39 9.16
C PRO A 22 -7.21 12.87 10.57
N GLU A 23 -8.19 13.26 11.38
CA GLU A 23 -8.00 13.67 12.79
C GLU A 23 -7.47 12.53 13.66
N LYS A 24 -8.01 11.32 13.48
CA LYS A 24 -7.58 10.14 14.22
C LYS A 24 -6.19 9.69 13.75
N MET A 25 -5.92 9.77 12.45
CA MET A 25 -4.58 9.57 11.90
C MET A 25 -3.56 10.51 12.53
N GLN A 26 -3.86 11.80 12.59
CA GLN A 26 -2.95 12.79 13.18
C GLN A 26 -2.70 12.50 14.67
N THR A 27 -3.76 12.18 15.41
CA THR A 27 -3.65 11.81 16.84
C THR A 27 -2.77 10.58 17.05
N ILE A 28 -2.93 9.55 16.20
CA ILE A 28 -2.11 8.33 16.23
C ILE A 28 -0.67 8.67 15.87
N ASN A 29 -0.45 9.50 14.85
CA ASN A 29 0.88 9.82 14.38
C ASN A 29 1.71 10.59 15.41
N THR A 30 1.11 11.56 16.09
CA THR A 30 1.77 12.30 17.18
C THR A 30 2.22 11.35 18.29
N ARG A 31 1.38 10.37 18.65
CA ARG A 31 1.69 9.40 19.70
C ARG A 31 2.69 8.33 19.27
N LEU A 32 2.70 7.98 17.99
CA LEU A 32 3.61 7.00 17.41
C LEU A 32 4.87 7.65 16.81
N HIS A 33 5.14 8.93 17.10
CA HIS A 33 6.36 9.61 16.66
C HIS A 33 6.65 9.47 15.15
N GLY A 34 5.62 9.54 14.30
CA GLY A 34 5.84 9.48 12.85
C GLY A 34 6.00 8.07 12.25
N VAL A 35 5.62 7.00 12.96
CA VAL A 35 5.69 5.63 12.40
C VAL A 35 4.36 5.07 11.89
N CYS A 36 3.33 5.90 11.67
CA CYS A 36 2.06 5.42 11.12
C CYS A 36 1.78 5.98 9.73
N TYR A 37 1.25 5.15 8.85
CA TYR A 37 0.92 5.52 7.48
C TYR A 37 -0.52 5.14 7.10
N PRO A 38 -1.17 5.96 6.27
CA PRO A 38 -2.54 5.73 5.80
C PRO A 38 -2.59 4.59 4.77
N ALA A 39 -3.60 3.74 4.89
CA ALA A 39 -4.04 2.80 3.87
C ALA A 39 -5.47 3.14 3.44
N ILE A 40 -5.66 3.55 2.19
CA ILE A 40 -6.92 4.08 1.68
C ILE A 40 -7.30 3.50 0.32
N GLN A 41 -8.58 3.59 -0.02
CA GLN A 41 -9.09 3.37 -1.37
C GLN A 41 -9.64 4.71 -1.89
N PRO A 42 -8.79 5.57 -2.46
CA PRO A 42 -9.21 6.90 -2.90
C PRO A 42 -10.11 6.80 -4.14
N ARG A 43 -11.14 7.65 -4.22
CA ARG A 43 -11.97 7.78 -5.42
C ARG A 43 -11.48 8.91 -6.33
N THR A 44 -10.70 9.83 -5.80
CA THR A 44 -10.06 10.91 -6.55
C THR A 44 -8.61 11.10 -6.13
N PHE A 45 -7.85 11.78 -6.98
CA PHE A 45 -6.46 12.13 -6.67
C PHE A 45 -6.35 13.07 -5.46
N GLU A 46 -7.30 13.99 -5.30
CA GLU A 46 -7.36 14.94 -4.19
C GLU A 46 -7.63 14.23 -2.86
N GLU A 47 -8.53 13.23 -2.84
CA GLU A 47 -8.74 12.39 -1.66
C GLU A 47 -7.45 11.69 -1.23
N ALA A 48 -6.64 11.22 -2.18
CA ALA A 48 -5.36 10.58 -1.90
C ALA A 48 -4.33 11.56 -1.32
N LEU A 49 -4.26 12.78 -1.85
CA LEU A 49 -3.36 13.82 -1.34
C LEU A 49 -3.72 14.28 0.07
N ILE A 50 -5.01 14.40 0.39
CA ILE A 50 -5.48 14.76 1.74
C ILE A 50 -5.09 13.69 2.77
N ALA A 51 -5.05 12.43 2.36
CA ALA A 51 -4.66 11.33 3.24
C ALA A 51 -3.16 11.32 3.56
N LEU A 52 -2.31 11.96 2.75
CA LEU A 52 -0.88 12.01 2.99
C LEU A 52 -0.60 12.63 4.36
N ASN A 53 0.24 11.93 5.12
CA ASN A 53 0.69 12.42 6.40
C ASN A 53 2.00 13.22 6.21
N PRO A 54 1.98 14.55 6.36
CA PRO A 54 3.16 15.39 6.11
C PRO A 54 4.33 15.07 7.06
N ASP A 55 4.05 14.55 8.26
CA ASP A 55 5.08 14.17 9.22
C ASP A 55 5.92 12.98 8.73
N LEU A 56 5.44 12.22 7.74
CA LEU A 56 6.18 11.10 7.16
C LEU A 56 7.30 11.54 6.23
N ILE A 57 7.40 12.83 5.87
CA ILE A 57 8.55 13.34 5.10
C ILE A 57 9.86 13.02 5.81
N SER A 58 9.90 13.15 7.14
CA SER A 58 11.07 12.87 7.99
C SER A 58 11.06 11.48 8.63
N ALA A 59 10.07 10.64 8.31
CA ALA A 59 10.03 9.27 8.81
C ALA A 59 11.17 8.43 8.20
N PRO A 60 11.57 7.33 8.87
CA PRO A 60 12.55 6.40 8.31
C PRO A 60 12.21 5.97 6.87
N PRO A 61 13.22 5.77 6.01
CA PRO A 61 13.01 5.59 4.57
C PRO A 61 12.27 4.30 4.20
N TRP A 62 12.10 3.37 5.14
CA TRP A 62 11.32 2.13 4.97
C TRP A 62 9.84 2.27 5.35
N ILE A 63 9.40 3.42 5.85
CA ILE A 63 7.99 3.67 6.18
C ILE A 63 7.28 4.24 4.94
N PRO A 64 6.22 3.58 4.45
CA PRO A 64 5.41 4.11 3.35
C PRO A 64 4.84 5.48 3.71
N GLN A 65 4.70 6.36 2.73
CA GLN A 65 3.95 7.62 2.93
C GLN A 65 2.45 7.41 2.74
N LEU A 66 2.10 6.47 1.87
CA LEU A 66 0.73 6.15 1.50
C LEU A 66 0.67 4.72 0.98
N LEU A 67 -0.34 3.97 1.41
CA LEU A 67 -0.77 2.76 0.74
C LEU A 67 -2.11 3.03 0.06
N ILE A 68 -2.19 2.74 -1.23
CA ILE A 68 -3.46 2.73 -1.96
C ILE A 68 -3.90 1.29 -2.24
N ASP A 69 -5.12 0.97 -1.85
CA ASP A 69 -5.79 -0.30 -2.13
C ASP A 69 -6.63 -0.11 -3.40
N ALA A 70 -5.95 -0.21 -4.54
CA ALA A 70 -6.47 0.24 -5.84
C ALA A 70 -6.60 -0.88 -6.88
N TYR A 71 -5.94 -2.02 -6.68
CA TYR A 71 -5.92 -3.08 -7.69
C TYR A 71 -6.90 -4.21 -7.35
N HIS A 72 -7.70 -4.66 -8.31
CA HIS A 72 -8.60 -5.80 -8.14
C HIS A 72 -8.72 -6.54 -9.49
N PRO A 73 -8.17 -7.77 -9.63
CA PRO A 73 -8.07 -8.46 -10.91
C PRO A 73 -9.44 -8.80 -11.52
N GLU A 74 -10.46 -9.06 -10.70
CA GLU A 74 -11.84 -9.30 -11.18
C GLU A 74 -12.59 -8.00 -11.54
N LEU A 75 -12.06 -6.86 -11.12
CA LEU A 75 -12.58 -5.55 -11.47
C LEU A 75 -11.88 -5.02 -12.73
N ALA A 76 -11.85 -5.78 -13.84
CA ALA A 76 -11.20 -5.34 -15.10
C ALA A 76 -12.10 -4.72 -16.22
N GLY A 77 -13.45 -4.84 -16.22
CA GLY A 77 -14.35 -4.10 -17.15
C GLY A 77 -15.15 -2.87 -16.60
N GLY A 78 -14.94 -1.64 -17.13
CA GLY A 78 -15.69 -0.41 -16.75
C GLY A 78 -14.85 0.88 -16.67
N THR A 79 -15.49 2.08 -16.65
CA THR A 79 -14.83 3.40 -16.62
C THR A 79 -14.13 3.74 -15.29
N GLY A 80 -14.60 3.21 -14.15
CA GLY A 80 -13.98 3.42 -12.83
C GLY A 80 -12.58 2.81 -12.68
N LYS A 81 -12.20 1.87 -13.55
CA LYS A 81 -10.97 1.05 -13.43
C LYS A 81 -9.75 1.73 -14.02
N ARG A 82 -9.97 2.51 -15.08
CA ARG A 82 -8.96 3.43 -15.61
C ARG A 82 -8.69 4.55 -14.62
N ALA A 83 -9.73 5.02 -13.93
CA ALA A 83 -9.59 6.06 -12.92
C ALA A 83 -8.71 5.60 -11.75
N ASP A 84 -8.86 4.37 -11.24
CA ASP A 84 -8.02 3.84 -10.15
C ASP A 84 -6.53 3.73 -10.54
N LEU A 85 -6.25 3.17 -11.73
CA LEU A 85 -4.90 3.09 -12.29
C LEU A 85 -4.30 4.47 -12.61
N GLU A 86 -5.11 5.40 -13.09
CA GLU A 86 -4.69 6.78 -13.38
C GLU A 86 -4.38 7.55 -12.10
N ILE A 87 -5.19 7.39 -11.05
CA ILE A 87 -4.90 7.94 -9.71
C ILE A 87 -3.60 7.37 -9.19
N ALA A 88 -3.42 6.04 -9.25
CA ALA A 88 -2.20 5.38 -8.81
C ALA A 88 -0.97 5.89 -9.58
N HIS A 89 -1.06 6.01 -10.90
CA HIS A 89 0.03 6.50 -11.74
C HIS A 89 0.37 7.97 -11.42
N ARG A 90 -0.62 8.85 -11.29
CA ARG A 90 -0.36 10.24 -10.89
C ARG A 90 0.26 10.34 -9.49
N LEU A 91 -0.09 9.43 -8.59
CA LEU A 91 0.49 9.39 -7.24
C LEU A 91 1.95 8.95 -7.24
N THR A 92 2.39 8.09 -8.18
CA THR A 92 3.80 7.67 -8.25
C THR A 92 4.73 8.84 -8.63
N GLU A 93 4.19 9.86 -9.30
CA GLU A 93 4.93 11.09 -9.64
C GLU A 93 5.13 12.04 -8.44
N VAL A 94 4.23 12.01 -7.45
CA VAL A 94 4.23 13.01 -6.35
C VAL A 94 4.44 12.41 -4.96
N VAL A 95 4.31 11.09 -4.79
CA VAL A 95 4.48 10.38 -3.53
C VAL A 95 5.68 9.44 -3.63
N SER A 96 6.83 9.86 -3.09
CA SER A 96 8.09 9.12 -3.25
C SER A 96 8.08 7.71 -2.68
N ARG A 97 7.26 7.46 -1.65
CA ARG A 97 7.13 6.15 -1.00
C ARG A 97 5.70 5.64 -1.05
N LEU A 98 5.13 5.63 -2.25
CA LEU A 98 3.83 5.05 -2.53
C LEU A 98 3.89 3.52 -2.54
N MET A 99 3.04 2.89 -1.74
CA MET A 99 2.80 1.45 -1.77
C MET A 99 1.46 1.16 -2.46
N VAL A 100 1.44 0.16 -3.34
CA VAL A 100 0.22 -0.25 -4.07
C VAL A 100 -0.22 -1.63 -3.59
N ALA A 101 -1.51 -1.75 -3.28
CA ALA A 101 -2.14 -2.97 -2.81
C ALA A 101 -3.43 -3.27 -3.60
N GLY A 102 -4.08 -4.34 -3.16
CA GLY A 102 -5.34 -4.83 -3.67
C GLY A 102 -5.10 -5.88 -4.74
N GLY A 103 -5.70 -7.07 -4.61
CA GLY A 103 -5.81 -8.03 -5.71
C GLY A 103 -4.50 -8.52 -6.37
N LEU A 104 -3.33 -8.19 -5.82
CA LEU A 104 -2.05 -8.56 -6.39
C LEU A 104 -1.83 -10.06 -6.23
N SER A 105 -1.21 -10.66 -7.24
CA SER A 105 -0.88 -12.08 -7.29
C SER A 105 0.42 -12.28 -8.08
N PRO A 106 1.05 -13.47 -8.03
CA PRO A 106 2.21 -13.76 -8.87
C PRO A 106 1.96 -13.52 -10.36
N ASP A 107 0.72 -13.71 -10.82
CA ASP A 107 0.37 -13.64 -12.24
C ASP A 107 0.25 -12.20 -12.77
N ASN A 108 0.00 -11.23 -11.88
CA ASN A 108 -0.32 -9.85 -12.29
C ASN A 108 0.66 -8.78 -11.78
N VAL A 109 1.42 -9.06 -10.70
CA VAL A 109 2.25 -8.04 -10.05
C VAL A 109 3.31 -7.47 -11.00
N GLY A 110 3.85 -8.29 -11.91
CA GLY A 110 4.82 -7.82 -12.89
C GLY A 110 4.26 -6.77 -13.85
N GLU A 111 2.99 -6.88 -14.24
CA GLU A 111 2.33 -5.85 -15.07
C GLU A 111 2.09 -4.57 -14.30
N VAL A 112 1.62 -4.68 -13.05
CA VAL A 112 1.42 -3.54 -12.17
C VAL A 112 2.72 -2.76 -11.97
N LEU A 113 3.84 -3.46 -11.73
CA LEU A 113 5.15 -2.84 -11.55
C LEU A 113 5.63 -2.15 -12.84
N ARG A 114 5.45 -2.77 -14.01
CA ARG A 114 5.83 -2.18 -15.31
C ARG A 114 5.07 -0.89 -15.61
N VAL A 115 3.79 -0.81 -15.24
CA VAL A 115 2.92 0.34 -15.52
C VAL A 115 3.07 1.45 -14.48
N LEU A 116 3.07 1.11 -13.19
CA LEU A 116 3.00 2.09 -12.12
C LEU A 116 4.36 2.44 -11.52
N ARG A 117 5.31 1.49 -11.51
CA ARG A 117 6.63 1.64 -10.85
C ARG A 117 6.53 2.23 -9.42
N PRO A 118 5.68 1.67 -8.53
CA PRO A 118 5.54 2.17 -7.16
C PRO A 118 6.80 1.87 -6.33
N TRP A 119 6.93 2.53 -5.19
CA TRP A 119 8.02 2.28 -4.25
C TRP A 119 7.95 0.87 -3.65
N ALA A 120 6.75 0.37 -3.40
CA ALA A 120 6.52 -0.99 -2.93
C ALA A 120 5.15 -1.53 -3.36
N VAL A 121 4.97 -2.85 -3.24
CA VAL A 121 3.69 -3.54 -3.40
C VAL A 121 3.32 -4.29 -2.12
N ASP A 122 2.03 -4.36 -1.82
CA ASP A 122 1.48 -5.13 -0.69
C ASP A 122 0.53 -6.21 -1.18
N VAL A 123 0.71 -7.43 -0.67
CA VAL A 123 -0.08 -8.60 -1.07
C VAL A 123 -0.61 -9.34 0.13
N SER A 124 -1.91 -9.65 0.09
CA SER A 124 -2.56 -10.47 1.10
C SER A 124 -3.15 -11.75 0.51
N SER A 125 -4.36 -11.69 -0.07
CA SER A 125 -5.10 -12.89 -0.51
C SER A 125 -4.53 -13.58 -1.74
N GLY A 126 -3.84 -12.87 -2.64
CA GLY A 126 -3.26 -13.48 -3.85
C GLY A 126 -2.07 -14.42 -3.62
N VAL A 127 -1.67 -14.60 -2.35
CA VAL A 127 -0.68 -15.60 -1.93
C VAL A 127 -1.23 -16.53 -0.84
N GLU A 128 -2.56 -16.67 -0.76
CA GLU A 128 -3.26 -17.58 0.14
C GLU A 128 -3.81 -18.79 -0.62
N TYR A 129 -3.75 -19.98 0.00
CA TYR A 129 -4.48 -21.15 -0.50
C TYR A 129 -5.88 -21.28 0.12
N ALA A 130 -6.13 -20.58 1.23
CA ALA A 130 -7.40 -20.43 1.91
C ALA A 130 -7.38 -19.15 2.76
N PRO A 131 -8.53 -18.53 3.10
CA PRO A 131 -8.57 -17.28 3.84
C PRO A 131 -7.69 -17.27 5.10
N GLY A 132 -6.73 -16.35 5.15
CA GLY A 132 -5.76 -16.21 6.25
C GLY A 132 -4.66 -17.28 6.30
N LYS A 133 -4.62 -18.21 5.33
CA LYS A 133 -3.61 -19.27 5.24
C LYS A 133 -2.72 -19.07 4.02
N LYS A 134 -1.51 -18.57 4.28
CA LYS A 134 -0.51 -18.28 3.24
C LYS A 134 0.03 -19.56 2.60
N ASP A 135 0.25 -19.51 1.28
CA ASP A 135 0.93 -20.54 0.51
C ASP A 135 2.39 -20.12 0.27
N HIS A 136 3.33 -20.94 0.73
CA HIS A 136 4.77 -20.63 0.60
C HIS A 136 5.25 -20.65 -0.86
N ALA A 137 4.65 -21.45 -1.74
CA ALA A 137 4.97 -21.46 -3.16
C ALA A 137 4.47 -20.18 -3.83
N LEU A 138 3.25 -19.73 -3.51
CA LEU A 138 2.72 -18.46 -4.03
C LEU A 138 3.51 -17.25 -3.52
N ILE A 139 3.93 -17.24 -2.25
CA ILE A 139 4.81 -16.18 -1.73
C ILE A 139 6.12 -16.12 -2.52
N ARG A 140 6.76 -17.28 -2.76
CA ARG A 140 8.01 -17.34 -3.54
C ARG A 140 7.80 -16.85 -4.97
N ALA A 141 6.75 -17.31 -5.63
CA ALA A 141 6.40 -16.89 -6.97
C ALA A 141 6.13 -15.38 -7.05
N PHE A 142 5.42 -14.81 -6.07
CA PHE A 142 5.16 -13.38 -5.98
C PHE A 142 6.46 -12.57 -5.86
N ILE A 143 7.34 -12.96 -4.93
CA ILE A 143 8.64 -12.28 -4.73
C ILE A 143 9.50 -12.39 -6.00
N GLN A 144 9.48 -13.55 -6.68
CA GLN A 144 10.20 -13.74 -7.92
C GLN A 144 9.68 -12.81 -9.02
N ALA A 145 8.36 -12.77 -9.24
CA ALA A 145 7.74 -11.89 -10.23
C ALA A 145 8.03 -10.40 -9.97
N VAL A 146 8.04 -9.98 -8.70
CA VAL A 146 8.43 -8.62 -8.30
C VAL A 146 9.88 -8.32 -8.67
N ARG A 147 10.80 -9.25 -8.38
CA ARG A 147 12.23 -9.08 -8.67
C ARG A 147 12.52 -9.04 -10.17
N GLU A 148 11.89 -9.92 -10.93
CA GLU A 148 12.04 -9.95 -12.39
C GLU A 148 11.58 -8.64 -13.02
N ALA A 149 10.39 -8.15 -12.67
CA ALA A 149 9.86 -6.89 -13.19
C ALA A 149 10.68 -5.65 -12.75
N SER A 150 11.42 -5.73 -11.65
CA SER A 150 12.26 -4.65 -11.13
C SER A 150 13.69 -4.66 -11.70
N GLN A 151 14.09 -5.72 -12.42
CA GLN A 151 15.42 -5.85 -13.05
C GLN A 151 15.41 -5.49 -14.55
N GLU A 152 14.24 -5.22 -15.14
CA GLU A 152 14.11 -4.81 -16.55
C GLU A 152 14.48 -3.32 -16.80
N ASP A 153 15.07 -2.63 -15.82
CA ASP A 153 15.60 -1.26 -15.91
C ASP A 153 17.14 -1.23 -16.04
#